data_AF-A0A3A3F2H8-F1
#
_entry.id   AF-A0A3A3F2H8-F1
#
_cell.length_a   1.000
_cell.length_b   1.000
_cell.length_c   1.000
_cell.angle_alpha   90.00
_cell.angle_beta   90.00
_cell.angle_gamma   90.00
#
_symmetry.space_group_name_H-M   'P 1'
#
loop_
_entity.id
_entity.type
_entity.pdbx_description
1 polymer ?
#
loop_
_entity_poly.entity_id
_entity_poly.type
_entity_poly.pdbx_seq_one_letter_code
_entity_poly.pdbx_strand_id
1 'polypeptide(L)'
;MKLIVFLVFVSFNLSANQIVRDSDFEHSETIYWINKDTNNAIIYSQFEAFHMLRGLIRQTLKSEPFEVYALEDICHFDRLLFIDGQKNLLFEIAINDDEIIYNGNAYPVKEKSLEKFKSHNLKRIENNESMLGRYIKLNVNDYTDKCTNL
;
A
#
# COMPACT_ATOMS: atom_id res chain seq x y z
N MET A 1 -49.78 28.50 -15.88
CA MET A 1 -48.41 28.51 -15.32
C MET A 1 -47.91 27.07 -15.29
N LYS A 2 -46.86 26.73 -16.05
CA LYS A 2 -46.23 25.40 -16.02
C LYS A 2 -45.02 25.49 -15.09
N LEU A 3 -45.08 24.83 -13.93
CA LEU A 3 -43.97 24.71 -13.01
C LEU A 3 -43.06 23.59 -13.53
N ILE A 4 -41.85 23.92 -13.98
CA ILE A 4 -40.83 22.93 -14.31
C ILE A 4 -40.04 22.67 -13.03
N VAL A 5 -40.26 21.51 -12.43
CA VAL A 5 -39.48 21.04 -11.28
C VAL A 5 -38.21 20.37 -11.83
N PHE A 6 -37.08 21.06 -11.67
CA PHE A 6 -35.77 20.47 -11.90
C PHE A 6 -35.42 19.55 -10.72
N LEU A 7 -35.60 18.25 -10.90
CA LEU A 7 -35.05 17.23 -10.00
C LEU A 7 -33.55 17.08 -10.32
N VAL A 8 -32.72 17.80 -9.57
CA VAL A 8 -31.28 17.59 -9.58
C VAL A 8 -31.02 16.32 -8.77
N PHE A 9 -30.78 15.20 -9.46
CA PHE A 9 -30.23 13.99 -8.84
C PHE A 9 -28.77 14.25 -8.51
N VAL A 10 -28.50 14.65 -7.26
CA VAL A 10 -27.13 14.63 -6.72
C VAL A 10 -26.80 13.16 -6.44
N SER A 11 -26.19 12.49 -7.42
CA SER A 11 -25.56 11.21 -7.21
C SER A 11 -24.32 11.42 -6.33
N PHE A 12 -24.47 11.18 -5.03
CA PHE A 12 -23.33 10.97 -4.16
C PHE A 12 -22.63 9.69 -4.64
N ASN A 13 -21.53 9.84 -5.39
CA ASN A 13 -20.55 8.78 -5.54
C ASN A 13 -19.94 8.56 -4.15
N LEU A 14 -20.61 7.75 -3.34
CA LEU A 14 -20.02 7.18 -2.15
C LEU A 14 -18.93 6.26 -2.67
N SER A 15 -17.71 6.79 -2.84
CA SER A 15 -16.52 5.97 -3.06
C SER A 15 -16.47 5.03 -1.87
N ALA A 16 -16.90 3.78 -2.08
CA ALA A 16 -16.84 2.77 -1.04
C ALA A 16 -15.37 2.65 -0.67
N ASN A 17 -14.99 3.16 0.51
CA ASN A 17 -13.70 2.87 1.10
C ASN A 17 -13.64 1.35 1.20
N GLN A 18 -12.93 0.71 0.27
CA GLN A 18 -12.77 -0.72 0.26
C GLN A 18 -11.96 -1.07 1.50
N ILE A 19 -12.66 -1.48 2.56
CA ILE A 19 -12.04 -2.00 3.79
C ILE A 19 -11.22 -3.22 3.36
N VAL A 20 -9.92 -3.25 3.64
CA VAL A 20 -9.11 -4.46 3.39
C VAL A 20 -9.77 -5.59 4.15
N ARG A 21 -10.18 -6.64 3.44
CA ARG A 21 -10.74 -7.81 4.08
C ARG A 21 -9.60 -8.66 4.61
N ASP A 22 -9.82 -9.33 5.74
CA ASP A 22 -8.85 -10.29 6.26
C ASP A 22 -8.47 -11.35 5.20
N SER A 23 -9.41 -11.70 4.30
CA SER A 23 -9.16 -12.57 3.14
C SER A 23 -8.12 -12.03 2.17
N ASP A 24 -8.01 -10.71 2.01
CA ASP A 24 -7.05 -10.11 1.09
C ASP A 24 -5.61 -10.31 1.63
N PHE A 25 -5.42 -10.30 2.95
CA PHE A 25 -4.14 -10.70 3.55
C PHE A 25 -3.85 -12.19 3.37
N GLU A 26 -4.87 -13.04 3.51
CA GLU A 26 -4.70 -14.50 3.37
C GLU A 26 -4.31 -14.92 1.95
N HIS A 27 -4.87 -14.26 0.93
CA HIS A 27 -4.57 -14.51 -0.48
C HIS A 27 -3.29 -13.82 -0.96
N SER A 28 -2.71 -12.90 -0.20
CA SER A 28 -1.42 -12.31 -0.57
C SER A 28 -0.32 -13.37 -0.47
N GLU A 29 0.48 -13.47 -1.52
CA GLU A 29 1.64 -14.36 -1.61
C GLU A 29 2.96 -13.62 -1.77
N THR A 30 2.92 -12.38 -2.29
CA THR A 30 4.08 -11.52 -2.48
C THR A 30 3.79 -10.11 -2.00
N ILE A 31 4.79 -9.47 -1.37
CA ILE A 31 4.79 -8.04 -1.08
C ILE A 31 5.98 -7.40 -1.82
N TYR A 32 5.71 -6.36 -2.59
CA TYR A 32 6.76 -5.46 -3.09
C TYR A 32 6.84 -4.25 -2.17
N TRP A 33 8.01 -4.03 -1.56
CA TRP A 33 8.33 -2.80 -0.83
C TRP A 33 9.06 -1.85 -1.78
N ILE A 34 8.41 -0.77 -2.19
CA ILE A 34 8.97 0.27 -3.06
C ILE A 34 9.47 1.42 -2.19
N ASN A 35 10.76 1.71 -2.28
CA ASN A 35 11.36 2.86 -1.61
C ASN A 35 11.06 4.16 -2.37
N LYS A 36 10.57 5.18 -1.67
CA LYS A 36 10.18 6.46 -2.28
C LYS A 36 11.35 7.23 -2.92
N ASP A 37 12.53 7.15 -2.31
CA ASP A 37 13.67 8.00 -2.69
C ASP A 37 14.41 7.45 -3.91
N THR A 38 14.48 6.13 -4.02
CA THR A 38 15.24 5.44 -5.07
C THR A 38 14.36 4.77 -6.12
N ASN A 39 13.06 4.64 -5.84
CA ASN A 39 12.13 3.79 -6.57
C ASN A 39 12.62 2.33 -6.74
N ASN A 40 13.54 1.88 -5.88
CA ASN A 40 13.93 0.47 -5.82
C ASN A 40 12.90 -0.31 -5.04
N ALA A 41 12.68 -1.56 -5.46
CA ALA A 41 11.74 -2.46 -4.87
C ALA A 41 12.44 -3.69 -4.32
N ILE A 42 12.08 -4.04 -3.09
CA ILE A 42 12.45 -5.28 -2.43
C ILE A 42 11.26 -6.23 -2.47
N ILE A 43 11.52 -7.48 -2.88
CA ILE A 43 10.50 -8.51 -2.94
C ILE A 43 10.53 -9.32 -1.63
N TYR A 44 9.35 -9.54 -1.07
CA TYR A 44 9.08 -10.52 -0.02
C TYR A 44 8.12 -11.58 -0.58
N SER A 45 8.54 -12.83 -0.63
CA SER A 45 7.70 -13.96 -1.06
C SER A 45 7.87 -15.15 -0.11
N GLN A 46 6.75 -15.74 0.33
CA GLN A 46 6.61 -17.06 1.01
C GLN A 46 7.54 -17.43 2.20
N PHE A 47 8.43 -16.55 2.67
CA PHE A 47 9.36 -16.79 3.79
C PHE A 47 8.94 -16.07 5.09
N GLU A 48 9.70 -16.30 6.17
CA GLU A 48 9.43 -15.72 7.50
C GLU A 48 9.25 -14.19 7.46
N ALA A 49 10.16 -13.46 6.80
CA ALA A 49 10.07 -12.00 6.69
C ALA A 49 8.78 -11.53 5.99
N PHE A 50 8.28 -12.28 5.00
CA PHE A 50 7.00 -12.01 4.37
C PHE A 50 5.85 -12.14 5.38
N HIS A 51 5.81 -13.23 6.15
CA HIS A 51 4.76 -13.45 7.14
C HIS A 51 4.81 -12.42 8.29
N MET A 52 6.02 -12.03 8.72
CA MET A 52 6.21 -10.99 9.73
C MET A 52 5.70 -9.64 9.24
N LEU A 53 6.08 -9.21 8.03
CA LEU A 53 5.62 -7.95 7.47
C LEU A 53 4.10 -7.96 7.28
N ARG A 54 3.55 -9.00 6.64
CA ARG A 54 2.10 -9.17 6.45
C ARG A 54 1.33 -9.14 7.77
N GLY A 55 1.84 -9.84 8.79
CA GLY A 55 1.25 -9.88 10.11
C GLY A 55 1.26 -8.51 10.79
N LEU A 56 2.39 -7.80 10.72
CA LEU A 56 2.52 -6.43 11.23
C LEU A 56 1.47 -5.51 10.61
N ILE A 57 1.40 -5.45 9.27
CA ILE A 57 0.43 -4.61 8.57
C ILE A 57 -1.01 -4.98 8.94
N ARG A 58 -1.35 -6.28 8.91
CA ARG A 58 -2.69 -6.76 9.26
C ARG A 58 -3.09 -6.36 10.68
N GLN A 59 -2.18 -6.47 11.65
CA GLN A 59 -2.47 -6.09 13.03
C GLN A 59 -2.59 -4.58 13.21
N THR A 60 -1.77 -3.78 12.51
CA THR A 60 -1.86 -2.32 12.58
C THR A 60 -3.18 -1.81 12.00
N LEU A 61 -3.66 -2.35 10.88
CA LEU A 61 -4.96 -1.94 10.31
C LEU A 61 -6.18 -2.32 11.17
N LYS A 62 -6.01 -3.17 12.20
CA LYS A 62 -7.05 -3.45 13.20
C LYS A 62 -7.14 -2.39 14.30
N SER A 63 -6.16 -1.48 14.38
CA SER A 63 -6.18 -0.37 15.34
C SER A 63 -7.03 0.80 14.84
N GLU A 64 -7.38 1.71 15.75
CA GLU A 64 -8.07 2.94 15.38
C GLU A 64 -7.12 3.88 14.63
N PRO A 65 -7.56 4.50 13.52
CA PRO A 65 -6.77 5.51 12.84
C PRO A 65 -6.63 6.76 13.73
N PHE A 66 -5.50 7.46 13.63
CA PHE A 66 -5.23 8.66 14.42
C PHE A 66 -5.22 9.96 13.60
N GLU A 67 -5.11 9.87 12.27
CA GLU A 67 -5.05 11.02 11.36
C GLU A 67 -5.61 10.65 9.97
N VAL A 68 -5.95 11.66 9.17
CA VAL A 68 -6.48 11.52 7.80
C VAL A 68 -5.55 12.25 6.82
N TYR A 69 -5.12 11.57 5.76
CA TYR A 69 -4.25 12.06 4.68
C TYR A 69 -4.99 12.12 3.34
N ALA A 70 -4.51 12.97 2.42
CA ALA A 70 -4.97 12.93 1.04
C ALA A 70 -4.42 11.70 0.31
N LEU A 71 -5.18 11.14 -0.63
CA LEU A 71 -4.74 9.99 -1.45
C LEU A 71 -3.52 10.32 -2.31
N GLU A 72 -3.30 11.58 -2.66
CA GLU A 72 -2.15 12.03 -3.45
C GLU A 72 -0.86 12.07 -2.63
N ASP A 73 -0.96 12.19 -1.30
CA ASP A 73 0.22 12.26 -0.42
C ASP A 73 0.99 10.94 -0.37
N ILE A 74 0.37 9.82 -0.77
CA ILE A 74 0.96 8.47 -0.68
C ILE A 74 2.28 8.33 -1.46
N CYS A 75 2.52 9.18 -2.47
CA CYS A 75 3.75 9.17 -3.25
C CYS A 75 4.97 9.74 -2.51
N HIS A 76 4.75 10.41 -1.37
CA HIS A 76 5.82 10.87 -0.48
C HIS A 76 6.27 9.81 0.54
N PHE A 77 5.74 8.59 0.44
CA PHE A 77 5.97 7.49 1.36
C PHE A 77 6.55 6.26 0.65
N ASP A 78 7.24 5.41 1.41
CA ASP A 78 7.52 4.05 0.93
C ASP A 78 6.18 3.33 0.72
N ARG A 79 6.12 2.37 -0.19
CA ARG A 79 4.86 1.70 -0.56
C ARG A 79 4.96 0.19 -0.50
N LEU A 80 3.93 -0.45 0.02
CA LEU A 80 3.78 -1.91 0.02
C LEU A 80 2.66 -2.30 -0.93
N LEU A 81 2.98 -3.13 -1.91
CA LEU A 81 2.01 -3.69 -2.85
C LEU A 81 1.80 -5.16 -2.49
N PHE A 82 0.57 -5.51 -2.12
CA PHE A 82 0.20 -6.87 -1.78
C PHE A 82 -0.37 -7.57 -3.01
N ILE A 83 0.26 -8.66 -3.42
CA ILE A 83 -0.02 -9.36 -4.68
C ILE A 83 -0.48 -10.79 -4.38
N ASP A 84 -1.49 -11.27 -5.11
CA ASP A 84 -1.97 -12.66 -5.04
C ASP A 84 -1.13 -13.64 -5.90
N GLY A 85 -1.39 -14.94 -5.79
CA GLY A 85 -0.73 -15.97 -6.60
C GLY A 85 -1.01 -15.88 -8.12
N GLN A 86 -2.01 -15.11 -8.53
CA GLN A 86 -2.34 -14.83 -9.94
C GLN A 86 -1.69 -13.54 -10.45
N LYS A 87 -0.85 -12.89 -9.62
CA LYS A 87 -0.18 -11.61 -9.89
C LYS A 87 -1.10 -10.40 -9.90
N ASN A 88 -2.31 -10.47 -9.34
CA ASN A 88 -3.19 -9.32 -9.21
C ASN A 88 -2.80 -8.48 -8.00
N LEU A 89 -2.85 -7.15 -8.16
CA LEU A 89 -2.75 -6.23 -7.03
C LEU A 89 -4.01 -6.35 -6.17
N LEU A 90 -3.84 -6.78 -4.92
CA LEU A 90 -4.93 -6.84 -3.94
C LEU A 90 -5.17 -5.46 -3.33
N PHE A 91 -4.09 -4.83 -2.85
CA PHE A 91 -4.12 -3.47 -2.30
C PHE A 91 -2.71 -2.87 -2.20
N GLU A 92 -2.66 -1.56 -2.07
CA GLU A 92 -1.45 -0.75 -1.90
C GLU A 92 -1.55 0.01 -0.57
N ILE A 93 -0.43 0.07 0.15
CA ILE A 93 -0.32 0.77 1.43
C ILE A 93 0.89 1.69 1.38
N ALA A 94 0.72 2.95 1.81
CA ALA A 94 1.84 3.84 2.08
C ALA A 94 2.35 3.62 3.51
N ILE A 95 3.67 3.71 3.71
CA ILE A 95 4.35 3.48 4.98
C ILE A 95 5.47 4.47 5.19
N ASN A 96 5.73 4.79 6.46
CA ASN A 96 7.01 5.31 6.92
C ASN A 96 7.50 4.50 8.13
N ASP A 97 8.28 5.11 9.03
CA ASP A 97 8.92 4.42 10.13
C ASP A 97 7.93 4.06 11.27
N ASP A 98 6.88 4.85 11.45
CA ASP A 98 5.98 4.82 12.60
C ASP A 98 4.47 4.84 12.27
N GLU A 99 4.10 4.98 11.01
CA GLU A 99 2.71 4.92 10.55
C GLU A 99 2.53 4.11 9.25
N ILE A 100 1.30 3.62 9.10
CA ILE A 100 0.74 3.03 7.90
C ILE A 100 -0.38 3.96 7.43
N ILE A 101 -0.40 4.30 6.14
CA ILE A 101 -1.44 5.09 5.51
C ILE A 101 -2.21 4.20 4.53
N TYR A 102 -3.50 4.02 4.79
CA TYR A 102 -4.40 3.22 3.95
C TYR A 102 -5.76 3.89 3.78
N ASN A 103 -6.24 4.00 2.53
CA ASN A 103 -7.47 4.72 2.17
C ASN A 103 -7.57 6.11 2.82
N GLY A 104 -6.45 6.85 2.84
CA GLY A 104 -6.38 8.19 3.41
C GLY A 104 -6.46 8.24 4.94
N ASN A 105 -6.31 7.12 5.66
CA ASN A 105 -6.24 7.11 7.12
C ASN A 105 -4.86 6.64 7.59
N ALA A 106 -4.33 7.29 8.63
CA ALA A 106 -3.07 6.96 9.28
C ALA A 106 -3.30 6.05 10.49
N TYR A 107 -2.48 5.01 10.60
CA TYR A 107 -2.54 4.01 11.66
C TYR A 107 -1.17 3.90 12.33
N PRO A 108 -1.08 3.90 13.67
CA PRO A 108 0.19 3.95 14.36
C PRO A 108 0.83 2.55 14.39
N VAL A 109 2.09 2.46 13.99
CA VAL A 109 2.85 1.22 13.99
C VAL A 109 3.55 1.06 15.33
N LYS A 110 3.21 -0.02 16.04
CA LYS A 110 3.80 -0.29 17.36
C LYS A 110 5.31 -0.55 17.26
N GLU A 111 6.03 0.01 18.24
CA GLU A 111 7.44 -0.29 18.52
C GLU A 111 8.40 -0.01 17.35
N LYS A 112 8.03 0.90 16.43
CA LYS A 112 8.84 1.22 15.23
C LYS A 112 9.24 -0.03 14.45
N SER A 113 8.36 -1.02 14.40
CA SER A 113 8.67 -2.32 13.79
C SER A 113 9.00 -2.21 12.29
N LEU A 114 8.49 -1.19 11.59
CA LEU A 114 8.82 -0.91 10.19
C LEU A 114 10.25 -0.39 10.01
N GLU A 115 10.81 0.34 10.97
CA GLU A 115 12.21 0.82 10.93
C GLU A 115 13.20 -0.33 10.77
N LYS A 116 12.92 -1.48 11.39
CA LYS A 116 13.74 -2.70 11.26
C LYS A 116 13.71 -3.26 9.83
N PHE A 117 12.53 -3.31 9.21
CA PHE A 117 12.40 -3.74 7.82
C PHE A 117 13.08 -2.77 6.86
N LYS A 118 12.89 -1.46 7.06
CA LYS A 118 13.54 -0.42 6.26
C LYS A 118 15.06 -0.51 6.33
N SER A 119 15.61 -0.60 7.53
CA SER A 119 17.05 -0.78 7.75
C SER A 119 17.59 -2.05 7.09
N HIS A 120 16.82 -3.14 7.12
CA HIS A 120 17.18 -4.38 6.44
C HIS A 120 17.12 -4.24 4.92
N ASN A 121 16.10 -3.55 4.38
CA ASN A 121 15.93 -3.32 2.95
C ASN A 121 17.04 -2.46 2.37
N LEU A 122 17.50 -1.44 3.09
CA LEU A 122 18.66 -0.63 2.66
C LEU A 122 19.90 -1.52 2.44
N LYS A 123 20.20 -2.43 3.36
CA LYS A 123 21.31 -3.39 3.20
C LYS A 123 21.09 -4.34 2.01
N ARG A 124 19.86 -4.79 1.80
CA ARG A 124 19.52 -5.63 0.63
C ARG A 124 19.70 -4.88 -0.69
N ILE A 125 19.33 -3.59 -0.74
CA ILE A 125 19.57 -2.71 -1.90
C ILE A 125 21.07 -2.57 -2.15
N GLU A 126 21.87 -2.29 -1.11
CA GLU A 126 23.34 -2.21 -1.20
C GLU A 126 23.97 -3.50 -1.73
N ASN A 127 23.38 -4.64 -1.40
CA ASN A 127 23.78 -5.97 -1.89
C ASN A 127 23.21 -6.33 -3.28
N ASN A 128 22.58 -5.39 -3.99
CA ASN A 128 21.93 -5.58 -5.29
C ASN A 128 20.77 -6.60 -5.29
N GLU A 129 20.08 -6.78 -4.17
CA GLU A 129 18.89 -7.64 -4.05
C GLU A 129 17.58 -6.88 -4.36
N SER A 130 17.67 -5.77 -5.10
CA SER A 130 16.51 -4.94 -5.45
C SER A 130 16.29 -4.88 -6.96
N MET A 131 15.08 -4.52 -7.35
CA MET A 131 14.70 -4.23 -8.73
C MET A 131 14.17 -2.82 -8.86
N LEU A 132 14.33 -2.16 -10.00
CA LEU A 132 13.66 -0.87 -10.22
C LEU A 132 12.14 -1.07 -10.21
N GLY A 133 11.41 -0.18 -9.52
CA GLY A 133 9.96 -0.20 -9.36
C GLY A 133 9.22 -0.21 -10.70
N ARG A 134 9.78 0.45 -11.72
CA ARG A 134 9.25 0.40 -13.10
C ARG A 134 9.16 -0.99 -13.71
N TYR A 135 9.87 -1.99 -13.17
CA TYR A 135 9.81 -3.39 -13.62
C TYR A 135 8.75 -4.20 -12.85
N ILE A 136 8.14 -3.66 -11.80
CA ILE A 136 7.04 -4.32 -11.08
C ILE A 136 5.86 -4.53 -12.01
N LYS A 137 5.57 -3.57 -12.91
CA LYS A 137 4.49 -3.69 -13.91
C LYS A 137 4.64 -4.89 -14.86
N LEU A 138 5.83 -5.49 -14.95
CA LEU A 138 6.05 -6.72 -15.73
C LEU A 138 5.62 -7.98 -14.97
N ASN A 139 5.41 -7.87 -13.66
CA ASN A 139 5.15 -8.97 -12.74
C ASN A 139 3.83 -8.82 -11.96
N VAL A 140 3.12 -7.70 -12.13
CA VAL A 140 1.83 -7.43 -11.49
C VAL A 140 0.83 -7.00 -12.55
N ASN A 141 -0.30 -7.71 -12.63
CA ASN A 141 -1.37 -7.44 -13.56
C ASN A 141 -2.00 -6.07 -13.24
N ASP A 142 -2.24 -5.28 -14.28
CA ASP A 142 -2.89 -3.97 -14.22
C ASP A 142 -2.25 -2.94 -13.26
N TYR A 143 -0.99 -3.15 -12.87
CA TYR A 143 -0.26 -2.18 -12.06
C TYR A 143 0.26 -1.02 -12.92
N THR A 144 -0.22 0.18 -12.59
CA THR A 144 0.34 1.44 -13.07
C THR A 144 0.96 2.19 -11.91
N ASP A 145 2.24 2.54 -12.02
CA ASP A 145 2.90 3.30 -10.98
C ASP A 145 2.43 4.76 -10.98
N LYS A 146 1.54 5.10 -10.05
CA LYS A 146 0.95 6.44 -9.90
C LYS A 146 1.98 7.50 -9.48
N CYS A 147 3.15 7.09 -9.00
CA CYS A 147 4.16 7.97 -8.43
C CYS A 147 5.35 8.23 -9.37
N THR A 148 5.23 7.91 -10.67
CA THR A 148 6.30 8.09 -11.68
C THR A 148 6.33 9.47 -12.37
N ASN A 149 5.53 10.44 -11.92
CA ASN A 149 5.42 11.77 -12.52
C ASN A 149 5.85 12.92 -11.56
N LEU A 150 7.05 12.84 -11.00
CA LEU A 150 7.72 13.98 -10.36
C LEU A 150 9.12 14.18 -10.94
#